data_AF-I4A6A3-F1
#
_entry.id   AF-I4A6A3-F1
#
_cell.length_a   1.000
_cell.length_b   1.000
_cell.length_c   1.000
_cell.angle_alpha   90.00
_cell.angle_beta   90.00
_cell.angle_gamma   90.00
#
_symmetry.space_group_name_H-M   'P 1'
#
loop_
_entity.id
_entity.type
_entity.pdbx_description
1 polymer ?
#
loop_
_entity_poly.entity_id
_entity_poly.type
_entity_poly.pdbx_seq_one_letter_code
_entity_poly.pdbx_strand_id
1 'polypeptide(L)'
;MPEKYLRVTMPDGCKWDVPAKVIAEDRAKYYAAADPDTTYEEEFEFTMGNDFELKDWSGNNMNWDEVKDYAEKAILPDPVIDWEEGWVDGEKEVIEK
;
A
#
# COMPACT_ATOMS: atom_id res chain seq x y z
N MET A 1 18.65 -6.48 -3.42
CA MET A 1 17.74 -5.47 -4.01
C MET A 1 17.19 -4.62 -2.87
N PRO A 2 17.00 -3.31 -3.03
CA PRO A 2 16.37 -2.49 -1.98
C PRO A 2 14.99 -3.04 -1.65
N GLU A 3 14.59 -3.00 -0.38
CA GLU A 3 13.27 -3.44 0.05
C GLU A 3 12.21 -2.47 -0.50
N LYS A 4 11.24 -3.01 -1.24
CA LYS A 4 10.16 -2.26 -1.89
C LYS A 4 8.85 -2.55 -1.17
N TYR A 5 8.04 -1.51 -0.96
CA TYR A 5 6.77 -1.61 -0.26
C TYR A 5 5.67 -0.88 -1.04
N LEU A 6 4.46 -1.44 -1.01
CA LEU A 6 3.24 -0.74 -1.38
C LEU A 6 2.65 -0.07 -0.14
N ARG A 7 2.57 1.25 -0.15
CA ARG A 7 1.95 2.03 0.92
C ARG A 7 0.47 2.27 0.61
N VAL A 8 -0.40 1.87 1.53
CA VAL A 8 -1.85 2.12 1.49
C VAL A 8 -2.25 3.10 2.61
N THR A 9 -3.16 4.02 2.33
CA THR A 9 -3.81 4.87 3.35
C THR A 9 -5.18 4.30 3.64
N MET A 10 -5.43 3.95 4.90
CA MET A 10 -6.67 3.36 5.38
C MET A 10 -7.73 4.44 5.65
N PRO A 11 -9.03 4.07 5.78
CA PRO A 11 -10.11 5.04 6.05
C PRO A 11 -9.96 5.85 7.33
N ASP A 12 -9.21 5.33 8.32
CA ASP A 12 -8.87 6.02 9.57
C ASP A 12 -7.68 6.98 9.42
N GLY A 13 -7.12 7.12 8.22
CA GLY A 13 -5.94 7.93 7.91
C GLY A 13 -4.61 7.25 8.24
N CYS A 14 -4.61 6.09 8.91
CA CYS A 14 -3.38 5.34 9.14
C CYS A 14 -2.80 4.85 7.81
N LYS A 15 -1.47 4.85 7.70
CA LYS A 15 -0.78 4.30 6.54
C LYS A 15 -0.07 3.00 6.90
N TRP A 16 -0.07 2.06 5.97
CA TRP A 16 0.51 0.74 6.13
C TRP A 16 1.39 0.41 4.92
N ASP A 17 2.55 -0.17 5.19
CA ASP A 17 3.53 -0.62 4.21
C ASP A 17 3.42 -2.13 4.06
N VAL A 18 2.98 -2.59 2.90
CA VAL A 18 2.94 -4.01 2.54
C VAL A 18 4.17 -4.33 1.69
N PRO A 19 4.98 -5.34 2.05
CA PRO A 19 6.13 -5.71 1.24
C PRO A 19 5.71 -6.07 -0.19
N ALA A 20 6.28 -5.39 -1.18
CA ALA A 20 6.00 -5.59 -2.60
C ALA A 20 6.18 -7.05 -3.03
N LYS A 21 7.16 -7.73 -2.41
CA LYS A 21 7.40 -9.16 -2.65
C LYS A 21 6.17 -10.02 -2.39
N VAL A 22 5.39 -9.76 -1.33
CA VAL A 22 4.23 -10.60 -0.98
C VAL A 22 3.19 -10.57 -2.10
N ILE A 23 2.98 -9.38 -2.68
CA ILE A 23 2.07 -9.17 -3.80
C ILE A 23 2.62 -9.82 -5.08
N ALA A 24 3.91 -9.65 -5.35
CA ALA A 24 4.56 -10.24 -6.52
C ALA A 24 4.58 -11.78 -6.47
N GLU A 25 4.83 -12.37 -5.30
CA GLU A 25 4.77 -13.83 -5.10
C GLU A 25 3.37 -14.38 -5.34
N ASP A 26 2.33 -13.67 -4.91
CA ASP A 26 0.93 -14.06 -5.12
C ASP A 26 0.56 -14.08 -6.60
N ARG A 27 0.84 -12.98 -7.32
CA ARG A 27 0.62 -12.88 -8.77
C ARG A 27 1.41 -13.92 -9.54
N ALA A 28 2.68 -14.13 -9.18
CA ALA A 28 3.54 -15.10 -9.83
C ALA A 28 3.05 -16.55 -9.63
N LYS A 29 2.57 -16.90 -8.43
CA LYS A 29 1.97 -18.22 -8.17
C LYS A 29 0.73 -18.45 -9.02
N TYR A 30 -0.12 -17.43 -9.16
CA TYR A 30 -1.32 -17.51 -9.97
C TYR A 30 -0.98 -17.77 -11.45
N TYR A 31 -0.16 -16.92 -12.06
CA TYR A 31 0.13 -17.00 -13.49
C TYR A 31 1.01 -18.19 -13.85
N ALA A 32 1.98 -18.58 -13.02
CA ALA A 32 2.77 -19.80 -13.26
C ALA A 32 1.92 -21.09 -13.24
N ALA A 33 0.74 -21.06 -12.60
CA ALA A 33 -0.21 -22.17 -12.60
C ALA A 33 -1.25 -22.06 -13.72
N ALA A 34 -1.61 -20.84 -14.13
CA ALA A 34 -2.69 -20.57 -15.07
C ALA A 34 -2.23 -20.44 -16.54
N ASP A 35 -1.00 -19.98 -16.77
CA ASP A 35 -0.45 -19.67 -18.08
C ASP A 35 0.84 -20.49 -18.33
N PRO A 36 0.85 -21.43 -19.29
CA PRO A 36 2.02 -22.24 -19.60
C PRO A 36 3.13 -21.46 -20.32
N ASP A 37 2.85 -20.25 -20.82
CA ASP A 37 3.81 -19.44 -21.58
C ASP A 37 4.64 -18.51 -20.67
N THR A 38 4.42 -18.54 -19.35
CA THR A 38 5.16 -17.76 -18.36
C THR A 38 5.64 -18.61 -17.19
N THR A 39 6.62 -18.11 -16.46
CA THR A 39 7.18 -18.74 -15.27
C THR A 39 6.95 -17.90 -14.02
N TYR A 40 7.08 -18.54 -12.86
CA TYR A 40 7.02 -17.84 -11.59
C TYR A 40 8.06 -16.71 -11.51
N GLU A 41 9.30 -16.97 -11.91
CA GLU A 41 10.37 -15.99 -11.89
C GLU A 41 10.10 -14.81 -12.82
N GLU A 42 9.58 -15.05 -14.03
CA GLU A 42 9.24 -13.99 -14.98
C GLU A 42 8.13 -13.09 -14.44
N GLU A 43 7.05 -13.67 -13.91
CA GLU A 43 5.93 -12.90 -13.35
C GLU A 43 6.31 -12.17 -12.07
N PHE A 44 7.16 -12.77 -11.24
CA PHE A 44 7.66 -12.13 -10.02
C PHE A 44 8.50 -10.90 -10.34
N GLU A 45 9.49 -11.04 -11.23
CA GLU A 45 10.36 -9.92 -11.64
C GLU A 45 9.58 -8.84 -12.40
N PHE A 46 8.64 -9.25 -13.27
CA PHE A 46 7.74 -8.31 -13.95
C PHE A 46 6.93 -7.48 -12.96
N THR A 47 6.31 -8.12 -11.96
CA THR A 47 5.50 -7.42 -10.95
C THR A 47 6.38 -6.53 -10.05
N MET A 48 7.56 -7.02 -9.65
CA MET A 48 8.51 -6.24 -8.85
C MET A 48 9.04 -5.01 -9.60
N GLY A 49 9.18 -5.09 -10.93
CA GLY A 49 9.59 -4.01 -11.80
C GLY A 49 8.47 -3.05 -12.21
N ASN A 50 7.20 -3.40 -11.99
CA ASN A 50 6.05 -2.66 -12.50
C ASN A 50 5.09 -2.19 -11.40
N ASP A 51 5.19 -0.93 -11.02
CA ASP A 51 4.35 -0.30 -9.99
C ASP A 51 2.85 -0.31 -10.32
N PHE A 52 2.49 -0.28 -11.61
CA PHE A 52 1.10 -0.33 -12.04
C PHE A 52 0.51 -1.71 -11.75
N GLU A 53 1.19 -2.77 -12.18
CA GLU A 53 0.76 -4.16 -11.97
C GLU A 53 0.70 -4.51 -10.48
N LEU A 54 1.65 -4.01 -9.69
CA LEU A 54 1.66 -4.24 -8.25
C LEU A 54 0.44 -3.60 -7.56
N LYS A 55 0.02 -2.41 -7.99
CA LYS A 55 -1.20 -1.74 -7.48
C LYS A 55 -2.47 -2.39 -8.01
N ASP A 56 -2.51 -2.76 -9.28
CA ASP A 56 -3.67 -3.37 -9.90
C ASP A 56 -3.97 -4.75 -9.29
N TRP A 57 -2.95 -5.61 -9.21
CA TRP A 57 -3.10 -6.95 -8.62
C TRP A 57 -3.51 -6.89 -7.15
N SER A 58 -2.84 -6.06 -6.35
CA SER A 58 -3.19 -5.93 -4.93
C SER A 58 -4.60 -5.36 -4.70
N GLY A 59 -5.11 -4.52 -5.60
CA GLY A 59 -6.45 -3.94 -5.50
C GLY A 59 -7.57 -4.83 -6.04
N ASN A 60 -7.29 -5.66 -7.04
CA ASN A 60 -8.32 -6.44 -7.74
C ASN A 60 -8.33 -7.93 -7.36
N ASN A 61 -7.20 -8.47 -6.89
CA ASN A 61 -7.01 -9.92 -6.70
C ASN A 61 -6.66 -10.32 -5.27
N MET A 62 -6.28 -9.37 -4.41
CA MET A 62 -5.94 -9.62 -3.01
C MET A 62 -6.85 -8.83 -2.06
N ASN A 63 -7.00 -9.33 -0.85
CA ASN A 63 -7.70 -8.66 0.24
C ASN A 63 -6.75 -8.30 1.36
N TRP A 64 -7.19 -7.39 2.23
CA TRP A 64 -6.41 -7.01 3.41
C TRP A 64 -6.05 -8.20 4.31
N ASP A 65 -6.97 -9.16 4.47
CA ASP A 65 -6.74 -10.34 5.31
C ASP A 65 -5.58 -11.23 4.83
N GLU A 66 -5.21 -11.14 3.55
CA GLU A 66 -4.13 -11.92 2.95
C GLU A 66 -2.76 -11.26 3.14
N VAL A 67 -2.74 -9.95 3.43
CA VAL A 67 -1.50 -9.16 3.54
C VAL A 67 -1.25 -8.57 4.92
N LYS A 68 -2.27 -8.49 5.79
CA LYS A 68 -2.21 -7.80 7.10
C LYS A 68 -1.09 -8.30 8.02
N ASP A 69 -0.76 -9.59 7.96
CA ASP A 69 0.26 -10.20 8.83
C ASP A 69 1.69 -9.83 8.39
N TYR A 70 1.85 -9.33 7.17
CA TYR A 70 3.11 -8.83 6.62
C TYR A 70 3.20 -7.31 6.65
N ALA A 71 2.10 -6.63 6.97
CA ALA A 71 2.02 -5.18 6.87
C ALA A 71 2.63 -4.50 8.10
N GLU A 72 3.40 -3.45 7.85
CA GLU A 72 3.99 -2.63 8.90
C GLU A 72 3.31 -1.27 8.92
N LYS A 73 2.97 -0.77 10.11
CA LYS A 73 2.39 0.57 10.21
C LYS A 73 3.45 1.60 9.82
N ALA A 74 3.16 2.40 8.80
CA ALA A 74 4.08 3.41 8.31
C ALA A 74 4.26 4.51 9.36
N ILE A 75 5.48 4.65 9.88
CA ILE A 75 5.85 5.78 10.73
C ILE A 75 6.24 6.93 9.82
N LEU A 76 5.31 7.86 9.63
CA LEU A 76 5.59 9.12 8.96
C LEU A 76 6.07 10.15 9.98
N PRO A 77 6.98 11.07 9.60
CA PRO A 77 7.20 12.25 10.42
C PRO A 77 5.88 12.99 10.58
N ASP A 78 5.66 13.55 11.77
CA ASP A 78 4.50 14.40 12.00
C ASP A 78 4.45 15.48 10.91
N PRO A 79 3.27 15.73 10.33
CA PRO A 79 3.13 16.85 9.42
C PRO A 79 3.55 18.12 10.15
N VAL A 80 4.23 19.03 9.45
CA VAL A 80 4.43 20.38 9.97
C VAL A 80 3.06 21.04 9.97
N ILE A 81 2.49 21.23 11.16
CA ILE A 81 1.19 21.88 11.35
C ILE A 81 1.45 23.37 11.60
N ASP A 82 0.93 24.22 10.72
CA ASP A 82 0.86 25.66 10.98
C ASP A 82 -0.35 25.95 11.89
N TRP A 83 -0.09 25.93 13.20
CA TRP A 83 -1.10 26.18 14.20
C TRP A 83 -1.63 27.62 14.17
N GLU A 84 -0.83 28.58 13.69
CA GLU A 84 -1.23 29.98 13.60
C GLU A 84 -2.23 30.15 12.45
N GLU A 85 -1.94 29.61 11.27
CA GLU A 85 -2.87 29.60 10.13
C GLU A 85 -4.18 28.91 10.50
N GLY A 86 -4.11 27.74 11.14
CA GLY A 86 -5.30 27.02 11.62
C GLY A 86 -6.14 27.83 12.61
N TRP A 87 -5.50 28.58 13.51
CA TRP A 87 -6.20 29.47 14.45
C TRP A 87 -6.83 30.67 13.75
N VAL A 88 -6.11 31.34 12.84
CA VAL A 88 -6.58 32.55 12.15
C VAL A 88 -7.70 32.23 11.15
N ASP A 89 -7.47 31.26 10.27
CA ASP A 89 -8.31 31.02 9.08
C ASP A 89 -9.11 29.71 9.13
N GLY A 90 -8.87 28.83 10.10
CA GLY A 90 -9.63 27.59 10.24
C GLY A 90 -11.12 27.84 10.51
N GLU A 91 -11.96 26.86 10.12
CA GLU A 91 -13.40 26.87 10.41
C GLU A 91 -13.65 26.97 11.91
N LYS A 92 -14.57 27.85 12.31
CA LYS A 92 -14.89 28.13 13.72
C LYS A 92 -16.38 27.93 13.96
N GLU A 93 -16.68 27.19 15.01
CA GLU A 93 -18.03 27.04 15.56
C GLU A 93 -18.02 27.46 17.04
N VAL A 94 -19.08 28.14 17.47
CA VAL A 94 -19.29 28.46 18.88
C VAL A 94 -20.20 27.40 19.48
N ILE A 95 -19.75 26.73 20.56
CA ILE A 95 -20.51 25.71 21.27
C ILE A 95 -20.65 26.06 22.76
N GLU A 96 -21.77 25.65 23.36
CA GLU A 96 -22.02 25.71 24.80
C GLU A 96 -21.95 24.28 25.40
N LYS A 97 -21.35 24.12 26.58
CA LYS A 97 -21.19 22.82 27.26
C LYS A 97 -21.90 22.79 28.61
#